data_AF-A0A1S0YJW8-F1
#
_entry.id   AF-A0A1S0YJW8-F1
#
_cell.length_a   1.000
_cell.length_b   1.000
_cell.length_c   1.000
_cell.angle_alpha   90.00
_cell.angle_beta   90.00
_cell.angle_gamma   90.00
#
_symmetry.space_group_name_H-M   'P 1'
#
loop_
_entity.id
_entity.type
_entity.pdbx_description
1 polymer ?
#
loop_
_entity_poly.entity_id
_entity_poly.type
_entity_poly.pdbx_seq_one_letter_code
_entity_poly.pdbx_strand_id
1 'polypeptide(L)'
;MTDSAANDSQINRSIVLLSLGLALVFVVAVLGGARYFVTKAAQQPVAMSELDSPAADSPECAALVDALPEKLGGHRRAELAEPAPEGAAAWQSSSTERITLRCGVHMPAQYTAYSEPLVFDAAGARWLRVDDATPGSTLSTWFSVDRSPVVAVTADDAALGRADTPLEGLDVSMLSADEQPPAPTPLSQLKPAAGDAEACAALVDAAPEEIAEGYRRVQPEGEDSLAWIAEGKEPVVVRCGVAEPENYAAGAQLSQVNDIPWFEDTTLANGTTSSTWYALGRVTDVAASLPQSEGNEAVTNLSTLIAETLPER
;
A
#
# COMPACT_ATOMS: atom_id res chain seq x y z
N MET A 1 92.14 -10.09 1.93
CA MET A 1 91.46 -11.14 1.14
C MET A 1 90.11 -11.33 1.80
N THR A 2 88.96 -11.05 1.21
CA THR A 2 88.61 -10.75 -0.19
C THR A 2 87.19 -10.19 -0.16
N ASP A 3 86.89 -9.37 -1.16
CA ASP A 3 85.71 -8.52 -1.31
C ASP A 3 84.34 -9.19 -1.14
N SER A 4 83.44 -8.39 -0.57
CA SER A 4 82.00 -8.56 -0.54
C SER A 4 81.42 -8.30 -1.94
N ALA A 5 81.04 -9.34 -2.67
CA ALA A 5 80.34 -9.20 -3.95
C ALA A 5 78.84 -8.98 -3.71
N ALA A 6 78.40 -7.73 -3.90
CA ALA A 6 77.00 -7.37 -4.01
C ALA A 6 76.41 -8.05 -5.26
N ASN A 7 75.40 -8.91 -5.05
CA ASN A 7 74.68 -9.57 -6.12
C ASN A 7 73.56 -8.63 -6.59
N ASP A 8 73.87 -7.75 -7.55
CA ASP A 8 72.87 -6.90 -8.20
C ASP A 8 71.96 -7.79 -9.07
N SER A 9 70.77 -8.09 -8.53
CA SER A 9 69.67 -8.70 -9.27
C SER A 9 69.27 -7.75 -10.40
N GLN A 10 69.80 -7.98 -11.60
CA GLN A 10 69.44 -7.23 -12.79
C GLN A 10 68.06 -7.71 -13.25
N ILE A 11 67.02 -7.19 -12.59
CA ILE A 11 65.62 -7.51 -12.87
C ILE A 11 65.35 -7.14 -14.34
N ASN A 12 65.05 -8.16 -15.15
CA ASN A 12 64.77 -7.99 -16.57
C ASN A 12 63.50 -7.14 -16.74
N ARG A 13 63.68 -5.86 -17.06
CA ARG A 13 62.60 -4.87 -17.22
C ARG A 13 61.50 -5.36 -18.17
N SER A 14 61.87 -6.13 -19.19
CA SER A 14 60.95 -6.74 -20.14
C SER A 14 60.00 -7.74 -19.47
N ILE A 15 60.52 -8.56 -18.55
CA ILE A 15 59.71 -9.53 -17.77
C ILE A 15 58.80 -8.79 -16.81
N VAL A 16 59.28 -7.74 -16.15
CA VAL A 16 58.46 -6.92 -15.25
C VAL A 16 57.31 -6.25 -16.01
N LEU A 17 57.58 -5.64 -17.16
CA LEU A 17 56.55 -4.99 -17.98
C LEU A 17 55.53 -6.00 -18.53
N LEU A 18 55.97 -7.19 -18.95
CA LEU A 18 55.07 -8.27 -19.37
C LEU A 18 54.19 -8.76 -18.21
N SER A 19 54.77 -8.98 -17.03
CA SER A 19 54.01 -9.39 -15.85
C SER A 19 53.01 -8.33 -15.40
N LEU A 20 53.38 -7.05 -15.45
CA LEU A 20 52.50 -5.94 -15.10
C LEU A 20 51.36 -5.81 -16.11
N GLY A 21 51.65 -5.91 -17.40
CA GLY A 21 50.64 -5.91 -18.46
C GLY A 21 49.64 -7.05 -18.31
N LEU A 22 50.13 -8.27 -18.06
CA LEU A 22 49.27 -9.44 -17.83
C LEU A 22 48.42 -9.29 -16.56
N ALA A 23 48.99 -8.79 -15.47
CA ALA A 23 48.26 -8.52 -14.24
C ALA A 23 47.15 -7.48 -14.47
N LEU A 24 47.43 -6.40 -15.21
CA LEU A 24 46.43 -5.38 -15.52
C LEU A 24 45.28 -5.95 -16.37
N VAL A 25 45.59 -6.73 -17.41
CA VAL A 25 44.60 -7.39 -18.26
C VAL A 25 43.75 -8.37 -17.43
N PHE A 26 44.38 -9.15 -16.55
CA PHE A 26 43.67 -10.08 -15.68
C PHE A 26 42.72 -9.34 -14.72
N VAL A 27 43.16 -8.24 -14.11
CA VAL A 27 42.31 -7.41 -13.24
C VAL A 27 41.11 -6.86 -14.03
N VAL A 28 41.32 -6.30 -15.22
CA VAL A 28 40.24 -5.79 -16.07
C VAL A 28 39.26 -6.91 -16.45
N ALA A 29 39.77 -8.09 -16.81
CA ALA A 29 38.95 -9.25 -17.16
C ALA A 29 38.13 -9.76 -15.96
N VAL A 30 38.72 -9.84 -14.77
CA VAL A 30 38.04 -10.25 -13.54
C VAL A 30 36.98 -9.22 -13.14
N LEU A 31 37.29 -7.93 -13.16
CA LEU A 31 36.32 -6.87 -12.85
C LEU A 31 35.17 -6.84 -13.87
N GLY A 32 35.48 -7.01 -15.16
CA GLY A 32 34.49 -7.11 -16.23
C GLY A 32 33.59 -8.34 -16.08
N GLY A 33 34.18 -9.51 -15.82
CA GLY A 33 33.45 -10.77 -15.60
C GLY A 33 32.58 -10.73 -14.35
N ALA A 34 33.10 -10.19 -13.24
CA ALA A 34 32.34 -10.01 -12.01
C ALA A 34 31.16 -9.06 -12.22
N ARG A 35 31.38 -7.89 -12.87
CA ARG A 35 30.30 -6.96 -13.19
C ARG A 35 29.24 -7.61 -14.08
N TYR A 36 29.63 -8.34 -15.11
CA TYR A 36 28.71 -9.02 -16.01
C TYR A 36 27.86 -10.06 -15.26
N PHE A 37 28.50 -10.90 -14.44
CA PHE A 37 27.80 -11.93 -13.66
C PHE A 37 26.84 -11.32 -12.64
N VAL A 38 27.27 -10.29 -11.90
CA VAL A 38 26.42 -9.58 -10.94
C VAL A 38 25.23 -8.91 -11.63
N THR A 39 25.43 -8.31 -12.80
CA THR A 39 24.33 -7.68 -13.56
C THR A 39 23.32 -8.73 -14.04
N LYS A 40 23.79 -9.89 -14.52
CA LYS A 40 22.92 -11.02 -14.92
C LYS A 40 22.19 -11.64 -13.72
N ALA A 41 22.86 -11.79 -12.58
CA ALA A 41 22.26 -12.31 -11.36
C ALA A 41 21.23 -11.35 -10.74
N ALA A 42 21.45 -10.03 -10.84
CA ALA A 42 20.51 -9.02 -10.40
C ALA A 42 19.26 -8.88 -11.30
N GLN A 43 19.26 -9.52 -12.48
CA GLN A 43 18.18 -9.47 -13.48
C GLN A 43 17.49 -10.83 -13.65
N GLN A 44 17.34 -11.62 -12.58
CA GLN A 44 16.53 -12.82 -12.66
C GLN A 44 15.08 -12.47 -13.04
N PRO A 45 14.39 -13.33 -13.82
CA PRO A 45 12.99 -13.10 -14.14
C PRO A 45 12.15 -12.89 -12.89
N VAL A 46 11.28 -11.88 -12.94
CA VAL A 46 10.44 -11.47 -11.83
C VAL A 46 9.21 -12.36 -11.78
N ALA A 47 9.09 -13.17 -10.73
CA ALA A 47 7.86 -13.88 -10.44
C ALA A 47 6.79 -12.91 -9.92
N MET A 48 5.61 -12.95 -10.54
CA MET A 48 4.43 -12.21 -10.14
C MET A 48 3.28 -13.21 -9.96
N SER A 49 2.57 -13.11 -8.83
CA SER A 49 1.38 -13.92 -8.60
C SER A 49 0.28 -13.56 -9.60
N GLU A 50 -0.59 -14.51 -9.92
CA GLU A 50 -1.88 -14.16 -10.51
C GLU A 50 -2.76 -13.50 -9.44
N LEU A 51 -3.40 -12.40 -9.81
CA LEU A 51 -4.42 -11.71 -9.03
C LEU A 51 -5.66 -11.60 -9.91
N ASP A 52 -6.83 -11.60 -9.29
CA ASP A 52 -8.08 -11.40 -10.02
C ASP A 52 -8.08 -10.05 -10.74
N SER A 53 -7.89 -10.09 -12.05
CA SER A 53 -7.66 -8.93 -12.92
C SER A 53 -8.50 -9.11 -14.19
N PRO A 54 -9.81 -8.84 -14.12
CA PRO A 54 -10.79 -9.26 -15.13
C PRO A 54 -10.60 -8.61 -16.51
N ALA A 55 -9.81 -7.54 -16.60
CA ALA A 55 -9.53 -6.82 -17.83
C ALA A 55 -8.04 -6.90 -18.23
N ALA A 56 -7.24 -7.77 -17.60
CA ALA A 56 -5.80 -7.85 -17.84
C ALA A 56 -5.43 -8.30 -19.26
N ASP A 57 -6.26 -9.14 -19.89
CA ASP A 57 -6.09 -9.65 -21.26
C ASP A 57 -6.70 -8.71 -22.33
N SER A 58 -7.15 -7.53 -21.93
CA SER A 58 -7.73 -6.54 -22.83
C SER A 58 -6.72 -5.97 -23.82
N PRO A 59 -7.16 -5.57 -25.04
CA PRO A 59 -6.29 -4.86 -25.99
C PRO A 59 -5.68 -3.58 -25.42
N GLU A 60 -6.40 -2.87 -24.55
CA GLU A 60 -5.96 -1.66 -23.89
C GLU A 60 -4.76 -1.93 -22.97
N CYS A 61 -4.83 -2.99 -22.16
CA CYS A 61 -3.72 -3.39 -21.29
C CYS A 61 -2.52 -3.92 -22.07
N ALA A 62 -2.74 -4.69 -23.14
CA ALA A 62 -1.65 -5.12 -24.02
C ALA A 62 -0.94 -3.91 -24.66
N ALA A 63 -1.70 -2.94 -25.17
CA ALA A 63 -1.16 -1.71 -25.74
C ALA A 63 -0.40 -0.86 -24.71
N LEU A 64 -0.90 -0.78 -23.47
CA LEU A 64 -0.20 -0.12 -22.38
C LEU A 64 1.15 -0.80 -22.12
N VAL A 65 1.16 -2.13 -21.95
CA VAL A 65 2.38 -2.90 -21.68
C VAL A 65 3.42 -2.70 -22.79
N ASP A 66 3.01 -2.66 -24.06
CA ASP A 66 3.90 -2.39 -25.18
C ASP A 66 4.50 -0.96 -25.14
N ALA A 67 3.74 0.02 -24.65
CA ALA A 67 4.15 1.42 -24.56
C ALA A 67 4.98 1.74 -23.29
N LEU A 68 5.05 0.83 -22.31
CA LEU A 68 5.72 1.05 -21.04
C LEU A 68 7.23 1.39 -21.19
N PRO A 69 7.76 2.28 -20.33
CA PRO A 69 9.14 2.73 -20.45
C PRO A 69 10.15 1.63 -20.08
N GLU A 70 11.33 1.68 -20.71
CA GLU A 70 12.47 0.82 -20.37
C GLU A 70 13.01 1.03 -18.95
N LYS A 71 12.72 2.20 -18.35
CA LYS A 71 13.10 2.53 -16.98
C LYS A 71 11.96 3.24 -16.26
N LEU A 72 11.79 2.90 -14.98
CA LEU A 72 10.83 3.52 -14.07
C LEU A 72 11.47 3.60 -12.68
N GLY A 73 11.37 4.75 -12.02
CA GLY A 73 11.97 4.95 -10.68
C GLY A 73 13.48 4.66 -10.63
N GLY A 74 14.21 4.85 -11.73
CA GLY A 74 15.64 4.51 -11.83
C GLY A 74 15.94 3.01 -12.03
N HIS A 75 14.95 2.14 -11.93
CA HIS A 75 15.08 0.71 -12.21
C HIS A 75 14.89 0.40 -13.70
N ARG A 76 15.42 -0.73 -14.15
CA ARG A 76 15.28 -1.18 -15.55
C ARG A 76 14.16 -2.20 -15.66
N ARG A 77 13.46 -2.18 -16.81
CA ARG A 77 12.43 -3.16 -17.13
C ARG A 77 13.01 -4.56 -17.04
N ALA A 78 12.28 -5.44 -16.37
CA ALA A 78 12.68 -6.81 -16.07
C ALA A 78 11.80 -7.80 -16.86
N GLU A 79 12.38 -8.93 -17.23
CA GLU A 79 11.62 -10.07 -17.75
C GLU A 79 10.75 -10.64 -16.63
N LEU A 80 9.53 -11.06 -16.94
CA LEU A 80 8.67 -11.78 -16.00
C LEU A 80 8.96 -13.28 -16.08
N ALA A 81 8.83 -13.97 -14.94
CA ALA A 81 8.91 -15.42 -14.92
C ALA A 81 7.60 -16.05 -15.43
N GLU A 82 7.71 -17.16 -16.15
CA GLU A 82 6.55 -17.88 -16.67
C GLU A 82 5.81 -18.69 -15.57
N PRO A 83 4.46 -18.70 -15.56
CA PRO A 83 3.56 -17.97 -16.47
C PRO A 83 3.53 -16.47 -16.13
N ALA A 84 3.79 -15.63 -17.13
CA ALA A 84 3.72 -14.18 -16.96
C ALA A 84 2.24 -13.73 -16.97
N PRO A 85 1.73 -13.03 -15.93
CA PRO A 85 0.36 -12.54 -15.94
C PRO A 85 0.14 -11.53 -17.07
N GLU A 86 -1.01 -11.60 -17.73
CA GLU A 86 -1.43 -10.61 -18.73
C GLU A 86 -1.49 -9.21 -18.10
N GLY A 87 -1.24 -8.17 -18.90
CA GLY A 87 -1.28 -6.79 -18.43
C GLY A 87 -0.23 -6.43 -17.35
N ALA A 88 0.78 -7.28 -17.11
CA ALA A 88 1.78 -7.07 -16.07
C ALA A 88 3.14 -6.61 -16.62
N ALA A 89 3.86 -5.85 -15.79
CA ALA A 89 5.25 -5.49 -16.04
C ALA A 89 6.00 -5.31 -14.71
N ALA A 90 7.33 -5.40 -14.77
CA ALA A 90 8.18 -5.13 -13.62
C ALA A 90 9.44 -4.36 -14.01
N TRP A 91 9.97 -3.59 -13.07
CA TRP A 91 11.28 -2.97 -13.12
C TRP A 91 12.03 -3.33 -11.86
N GLN A 92 13.33 -3.63 -11.98
CA GLN A 92 14.15 -3.92 -10.81
C GLN A 92 15.60 -3.44 -11.00
N SER A 93 16.26 -3.19 -9.88
CA SER A 93 17.73 -3.02 -9.82
C SER A 93 18.42 -4.16 -9.08
N SER A 94 17.67 -4.84 -8.22
CA SER A 94 18.07 -6.02 -7.45
C SER A 94 16.83 -6.84 -7.11
N SER A 95 16.99 -7.99 -6.44
CA SER A 95 15.86 -8.82 -6.01
C SER A 95 14.98 -8.19 -4.92
N THR A 96 15.42 -7.08 -4.32
CA THR A 96 14.72 -6.37 -3.23
C THR A 96 14.31 -4.96 -3.61
N GLU A 97 14.71 -4.45 -4.77
CA GLU A 97 14.36 -3.11 -5.26
C GLU A 97 13.59 -3.29 -6.56
N ARG A 98 12.26 -3.34 -6.44
CA ARG A 98 11.36 -3.70 -7.52
C ARG A 98 10.10 -2.84 -7.52
N ILE A 99 9.73 -2.38 -8.71
CA ILE A 99 8.42 -1.79 -9.00
C ILE A 99 7.67 -2.79 -9.89
N THR A 100 6.41 -3.07 -9.58
CA THR A 100 5.54 -3.88 -10.44
C THR A 100 4.32 -3.10 -10.88
N LEU A 101 3.87 -3.33 -12.11
CA LEU A 101 2.63 -2.76 -12.65
C LEU A 101 1.69 -3.90 -13.04
N ARG A 102 0.40 -3.69 -12.81
CA ARG A 102 -0.69 -4.53 -13.29
C ARG A 102 -1.78 -3.64 -13.89
N CYS A 103 -2.18 -3.94 -15.11
CA CYS A 103 -3.33 -3.32 -15.77
C CYS A 103 -4.53 -4.26 -15.72
N GLY A 104 -5.74 -3.69 -15.62
CA GLY A 104 -6.98 -4.45 -15.63
C GLY A 104 -7.36 -5.08 -14.30
N VAL A 105 -6.84 -4.54 -13.19
CA VAL A 105 -7.19 -4.97 -11.83
C VAL A 105 -8.56 -4.44 -11.41
N HIS A 106 -9.14 -5.00 -10.35
CA HIS A 106 -10.29 -4.40 -9.69
C HIS A 106 -9.91 -3.10 -8.96
N MET A 107 -10.86 -2.16 -8.88
CA MET A 107 -10.72 -1.03 -7.96
C MET A 107 -10.70 -1.54 -6.51
N PRO A 108 -9.72 -1.16 -5.68
CA PRO A 108 -9.69 -1.52 -4.26
C PRO A 108 -10.93 -1.03 -3.51
N ALA A 109 -11.38 -1.82 -2.51
CA ALA A 109 -12.48 -1.42 -1.62
C ALA A 109 -12.13 -0.18 -0.77
N GLN A 110 -10.83 0.10 -0.61
CA GLN A 110 -10.27 1.27 0.04
C GLN A 110 -10.58 2.58 -0.71
N TYR A 111 -10.96 2.51 -1.99
CA TYR A 111 -11.43 3.68 -2.73
C TYR A 111 -12.87 4.00 -2.33
N THR A 112 -13.04 4.99 -1.46
CA THR A 112 -14.33 5.42 -0.89
C THR A 112 -14.56 6.91 -1.13
N ALA A 113 -15.71 7.44 -0.70
CA ALA A 113 -15.96 8.88 -0.72
C ALA A 113 -14.96 9.71 0.12
N TYR A 114 -14.26 9.07 1.07
CA TYR A 114 -13.23 9.71 1.90
C TYR A 114 -11.82 9.62 1.33
N SER A 115 -11.62 8.89 0.23
CA SER A 115 -10.31 8.81 -0.40
C SER A 115 -9.87 10.17 -0.92
N GLU A 116 -8.57 10.47 -0.78
CA GLU A 116 -7.94 11.68 -1.33
C GLU A 116 -6.94 11.29 -2.44
N PRO A 117 -7.39 10.99 -3.68
CA PRO A 117 -6.50 10.62 -4.76
C PRO A 117 -5.47 11.72 -5.07
N LEU A 118 -4.21 11.32 -5.19
CA LEU A 118 -3.10 12.16 -5.62
C LEU A 118 -3.27 12.50 -7.10
N VAL A 119 -3.21 13.79 -7.44
CA VAL A 119 -3.14 14.23 -8.83
C VAL A 119 -1.67 14.17 -9.27
N PHE A 120 -1.37 13.30 -10.24
CA PHE A 120 -0.03 13.17 -10.79
C PHE A 120 -0.07 13.37 -12.30
N ASP A 121 -0.07 14.63 -12.74
CA ASP A 121 -0.24 15.02 -14.14
C ASP A 121 0.76 14.30 -15.07
N ALA A 122 1.99 14.09 -14.61
CA ALA A 122 3.03 13.40 -15.37
C ALA A 122 2.70 11.94 -15.67
N ALA A 123 1.92 11.28 -14.80
CA ALA A 123 1.47 9.91 -15.00
C ALA A 123 0.15 9.82 -15.78
N GLY A 124 -0.47 10.97 -16.09
CA GLY A 124 -1.67 11.03 -16.92
C GLY A 124 -2.91 10.43 -16.27
N ALA A 125 -3.01 10.44 -14.93
CA ALA A 125 -4.17 9.96 -14.15
C ALA A 125 -4.20 10.54 -12.72
N ARG A 126 -5.32 10.34 -12.02
CA ARG A 126 -5.41 10.47 -10.56
C ARG A 126 -5.13 9.12 -9.91
N TRP A 127 -4.44 9.12 -8.78
CA TRP A 127 -3.92 7.91 -8.16
C TRP A 127 -4.32 7.80 -6.69
N LEU A 128 -4.96 6.69 -6.32
CA LEU A 128 -5.16 6.32 -4.93
C LEU A 128 -3.95 5.53 -4.44
N ARG A 129 -3.29 5.99 -3.37
CA ARG A 129 -2.29 5.20 -2.65
C ARG A 129 -2.99 4.31 -1.62
N VAL A 130 -2.59 3.04 -1.56
CA VAL A 130 -2.99 2.07 -0.54
C VAL A 130 -1.74 1.41 0.02
N ASP A 131 -1.54 1.52 1.33
CA ASP A 131 -0.42 0.92 2.05
C ASP A 131 -0.78 -0.48 2.55
N ASP A 132 0.18 -1.40 2.49
CA ASP A 132 0.03 -2.74 3.04
C ASP A 132 0.00 -2.68 4.58
N ALA A 133 -1.13 -3.05 5.15
CA ALA A 133 -1.34 -3.04 6.60
C ALA A 133 -0.56 -4.14 7.36
N THR A 134 0.15 -5.02 6.66
CA THR A 134 0.96 -6.08 7.30
C THR A 134 2.07 -5.47 8.17
N PRO A 135 2.17 -5.84 9.47
CA PRO A 135 3.19 -5.28 10.35
C PRO A 135 4.61 -5.41 9.81
N GLY A 136 5.31 -4.27 9.71
CA GLY A 136 6.68 -4.19 9.19
C GLY A 136 6.79 -4.18 7.65
N SER A 137 5.67 -4.22 6.93
CA SER A 137 5.65 -3.97 5.49
C SER A 137 5.88 -2.49 5.20
N THR A 138 6.53 -2.22 4.07
CA THR A 138 6.68 -0.88 3.49
C THR A 138 6.11 -0.84 2.08
N LEU A 139 5.32 -1.84 1.71
CA LEU A 139 4.70 -1.93 0.40
C LEU A 139 3.53 -0.95 0.30
N SER A 140 3.48 -0.22 -0.80
CA SER A 140 2.38 0.65 -1.18
C SER A 140 1.99 0.37 -2.62
N THR A 141 0.70 0.49 -2.94
CA THR A 141 0.17 0.37 -4.29
C THR A 141 -0.61 1.61 -4.69
N TRP A 142 -0.33 2.13 -5.87
CA TRP A 142 -1.02 3.28 -6.47
C TRP A 142 -1.98 2.78 -7.55
N PHE A 143 -3.27 3.06 -7.39
CA PHE A 143 -4.33 2.67 -8.32
C PHE A 143 -4.85 3.88 -9.09
N SER A 144 -4.95 3.77 -10.42
CA SER A 144 -5.56 4.83 -11.24
C SER A 144 -7.07 4.88 -10.99
N VAL A 145 -7.61 6.02 -10.55
CA VAL A 145 -9.04 6.15 -10.19
C VAL A 145 -9.92 6.75 -11.29
N ASP A 146 -9.30 7.26 -12.36
CA ASP A 146 -9.97 7.94 -13.46
C ASP A 146 -9.61 7.35 -14.83
N ARG A 147 -9.09 6.13 -14.87
CA ARG A 147 -8.76 5.39 -16.10
C ARG A 147 -9.42 4.03 -16.11
N SER A 148 -9.78 3.58 -17.30
CA SER A 148 -10.30 2.24 -17.56
C SER A 148 -9.54 1.58 -18.73
N PRO A 149 -8.99 0.37 -18.54
CA PRO A 149 -8.97 -0.43 -17.30
C PRO A 149 -8.11 0.18 -16.18
N VAL A 150 -8.33 -0.25 -14.93
CA VAL A 150 -7.58 0.25 -13.76
C VAL A 150 -6.14 -0.26 -13.79
N VAL A 151 -5.18 0.62 -13.51
CA VAL A 151 -3.75 0.30 -13.38
C VAL A 151 -3.35 0.38 -11.91
N ALA A 152 -2.66 -0.64 -11.43
CA ALA A 152 -2.01 -0.69 -10.12
C ALA A 152 -0.49 -0.71 -10.28
N VAL A 153 0.21 0.16 -9.57
CA VAL A 153 1.68 0.17 -9.48
C VAL A 153 2.08 -0.07 -8.04
N THR A 154 2.91 -1.06 -7.76
CA THR A 154 3.34 -1.43 -6.40
C THR A 154 4.84 -1.23 -6.25
N ALA A 155 5.26 -0.63 -5.14
CA ALA A 155 6.65 -0.44 -4.76
C ALA A 155 6.79 -0.46 -3.23
N ASP A 156 7.99 -0.72 -2.73
CA ASP A 156 8.35 -0.54 -1.31
C ASP A 156 9.36 0.60 -1.12
N ASP A 157 9.67 0.94 0.13
CA ASP A 157 10.64 1.98 0.47
C ASP A 157 12.02 1.73 -0.17
N ALA A 158 12.43 0.47 -0.31
CA ALA A 158 13.70 0.10 -0.92
C ALA A 158 13.72 0.45 -2.42
N ALA A 159 12.64 0.16 -3.14
CA ALA A 159 12.48 0.55 -4.54
C ALA A 159 12.39 2.07 -4.72
N LEU A 160 11.64 2.77 -3.87
CA LEU A 160 11.44 4.21 -3.98
C LEU A 160 12.69 5.03 -3.61
N GLY A 161 13.45 4.56 -2.62
CA GLY A 161 14.62 5.25 -2.09
C GLY A 161 14.28 6.60 -1.46
N ARG A 162 14.25 7.68 -2.25
CA ARG A 162 13.90 9.04 -1.80
C ARG A 162 12.70 9.63 -2.55
N ALA A 163 12.13 8.90 -3.51
CA ALA A 163 10.96 9.34 -4.24
C ALA A 163 9.70 9.09 -3.40
N ASP A 164 8.70 9.96 -3.54
CA ASP A 164 7.42 9.81 -2.85
C ASP A 164 6.50 8.79 -3.54
N THR A 165 6.66 8.59 -4.85
CA THR A 165 5.85 7.66 -5.66
C THR A 165 6.71 6.98 -6.74
N PRO A 166 6.30 5.79 -7.25
CA PRO A 166 6.97 5.11 -8.35
C PRO A 166 6.53 5.61 -9.73
N LEU A 167 5.71 6.66 -9.80
CA LEU A 167 4.95 7.04 -10.99
C LEU A 167 5.71 7.98 -11.93
N GLU A 168 6.86 8.51 -11.51
CA GLU A 168 7.66 9.41 -12.34
C GLU A 168 8.18 8.70 -13.60
N GLY A 169 7.73 9.18 -14.77
CA GLY A 169 8.09 8.62 -16.08
C GLY A 169 7.16 7.52 -16.59
N LEU A 170 6.10 7.17 -15.84
CA LEU A 170 4.96 6.41 -16.36
C LEU A 170 4.00 7.37 -17.08
N ASP A 171 3.28 6.89 -18.10
CA ASP A 171 2.16 7.61 -18.71
C ASP A 171 1.05 6.61 -19.06
N VAL A 172 -0.11 6.74 -18.43
CA VAL A 172 -1.29 5.89 -18.69
C VAL A 172 -2.40 6.63 -19.44
N SER A 173 -2.13 7.84 -19.98
CA SER A 173 -3.17 8.67 -20.62
C SER A 173 -3.73 8.07 -21.91
N MET A 174 -3.10 7.02 -22.44
CA MET A 174 -3.63 6.27 -23.59
C MET A 174 -4.86 5.44 -23.25
N LEU A 175 -5.09 5.14 -21.97
CA LEU A 175 -6.30 4.48 -21.49
C LEU A 175 -7.48 5.44 -21.51
N SER A 176 -8.69 4.88 -21.56
CA SER A 176 -9.91 5.70 -21.56
C SER A 176 -10.04 6.45 -20.24
N ALA A 177 -10.33 7.75 -20.30
CA ALA A 177 -10.69 8.53 -19.13
C ALA A 177 -12.09 8.14 -18.67
N ASP A 178 -12.16 7.44 -17.55
CA ASP A 178 -13.39 6.91 -16.97
C ASP A 178 -13.28 6.91 -15.44
N GLU A 179 -14.11 7.74 -14.80
CA GLU A 179 -14.08 7.91 -13.36
C GLU A 179 -14.70 6.70 -12.68
N GLN A 180 -13.88 5.99 -11.92
CA GLN A 180 -14.34 4.80 -11.22
C GLN A 180 -15.25 5.23 -10.06
N PRO A 181 -16.38 4.54 -9.83
CA PRO A 181 -17.24 4.85 -8.71
C PRO A 181 -16.58 4.42 -7.40
N PRO A 182 -16.56 5.27 -6.35
CA PRO A 182 -16.08 4.85 -5.04
C PRO A 182 -17.00 3.79 -4.44
N ALA A 183 -16.42 2.93 -3.60
CA ALA A 183 -17.17 2.03 -2.75
C ALA A 183 -18.06 2.83 -1.77
N PRO A 184 -19.19 2.25 -1.33
CA PRO A 184 -20.03 2.88 -0.33
C PRO A 184 -19.24 3.22 0.94
N THR A 185 -19.54 4.36 1.54
CA THR A 185 -19.00 4.77 2.83
C THR A 185 -19.21 3.67 3.88
N PRO A 186 -18.19 3.29 4.67
CA PRO A 186 -18.35 2.30 5.72
C PRO A 186 -19.53 2.63 6.65
N LEU A 187 -20.27 1.62 7.07
CA LEU A 187 -21.43 1.73 7.97
C LEU A 187 -22.68 2.46 7.41
N SER A 188 -22.60 3.08 6.23
CA SER A 188 -23.71 3.84 5.62
C SER A 188 -24.98 3.00 5.42
N GLN A 189 -24.82 1.70 5.19
CA GLN A 189 -25.92 0.76 4.92
C GLN A 189 -26.54 0.15 6.18
N LEU A 190 -25.99 0.42 7.38
CA LEU A 190 -26.53 -0.10 8.62
C LEU A 190 -27.92 0.48 8.90
N LYS A 191 -28.80 -0.34 9.50
CA LYS A 191 -30.14 0.09 9.89
C LYS A 191 -30.03 1.06 11.08
N PRO A 192 -30.77 2.17 11.11
CA PRO A 192 -30.82 3.04 12.28
C PRO A 192 -31.68 2.41 13.39
N ALA A 193 -31.34 2.71 14.64
CA ALA A 193 -32.17 2.43 15.82
C ALA A 193 -33.21 3.54 16.05
N ALA A 194 -34.19 3.25 16.90
CA ALA A 194 -35.17 4.25 17.34
C ALA A 194 -34.62 5.05 18.53
N GLY A 195 -34.26 6.32 18.31
CA GLY A 195 -34.01 7.29 19.37
C GLY A 195 -32.54 7.60 19.69
N ASP A 196 -32.38 8.65 20.52
CA ASP A 196 -31.14 9.23 21.06
C ASP A 196 -30.30 10.15 20.16
N ALA A 197 -30.97 10.90 19.27
CA ALA A 197 -30.34 11.95 18.46
C ALA A 197 -29.56 12.98 19.30
N GLU A 198 -30.02 13.33 20.50
CA GLU A 198 -29.30 14.22 21.42
C GLU A 198 -28.01 13.59 21.95
N ALA A 199 -28.02 12.29 22.28
CA ALA A 199 -26.83 11.58 22.74
C ALA A 199 -25.82 11.42 21.59
N CYS A 200 -26.29 11.12 20.38
CA CYS A 200 -25.44 11.08 19.20
C CYS A 200 -24.86 12.45 18.85
N ALA A 201 -25.64 13.53 18.96
CA ALA A 201 -25.12 14.89 18.79
C ALA A 201 -24.02 15.21 19.80
N ALA A 202 -24.20 14.84 21.08
CA ALA A 202 -23.18 15.03 22.11
C ALA A 202 -21.88 14.25 21.81
N LEU A 203 -21.99 13.00 21.32
CA LEU A 203 -20.83 12.22 20.87
C LEU A 203 -20.11 12.92 19.71
N VAL A 204 -20.86 13.39 18.71
CA VAL A 204 -20.30 14.05 17.51
C VAL A 204 -19.62 15.37 17.88
N ASP A 205 -20.23 16.16 18.76
CA ASP A 205 -19.69 17.46 19.20
C ASP A 205 -18.41 17.30 20.04
N ALA A 206 -18.32 16.24 20.84
CA ALA A 206 -17.15 15.97 21.68
C ALA A 206 -15.99 15.29 20.95
N ALA A 207 -16.21 14.80 19.72
CA ALA A 207 -15.22 14.00 19.01
C ALA A 207 -13.93 14.78 18.71
N PRO A 208 -12.75 14.18 18.91
CA PRO A 208 -11.47 14.87 18.73
C PRO A 208 -11.12 15.09 17.26
N GLU A 209 -10.26 16.06 17.00
CA GLU A 209 -9.68 16.29 15.66
C GLU A 209 -8.77 15.15 15.19
N GLU A 210 -8.22 14.36 16.12
CA GLU A 210 -7.37 13.20 15.84
C GLU A 210 -7.78 12.03 16.74
N ILE A 211 -7.94 10.83 16.16
CA ILE A 211 -8.38 9.62 16.90
C ILE A 211 -7.28 8.59 17.11
N ALA A 212 -6.26 8.62 16.26
CA ALA A 212 -5.05 7.79 16.32
C ALA A 212 -3.95 8.51 15.52
N GLU A 213 -2.70 8.10 15.70
CA GLU A 213 -1.56 8.79 15.05
C GLU A 213 -1.76 8.93 13.52
N GLY A 214 -1.81 10.17 13.05
CA GLY A 214 -1.94 10.50 11.63
C GLY A 214 -3.36 10.50 11.08
N TYR A 215 -4.36 10.13 11.89
CA TYR A 215 -5.78 10.15 11.49
C TYR A 215 -6.43 11.49 11.83
N ARG A 216 -6.74 12.28 10.82
CA ARG A 216 -7.40 13.58 10.99
C ARG A 216 -8.89 13.51 10.74
N ARG A 217 -9.67 14.24 11.53
CA ARG A 217 -11.12 14.34 11.39
C ARG A 217 -11.49 15.01 10.07
N VAL A 218 -12.48 14.44 9.39
CA VAL A 218 -13.07 15.00 8.17
C VAL A 218 -14.58 15.08 8.32
N GLN A 219 -15.23 15.79 7.39
CA GLN A 219 -16.69 15.86 7.36
C GLN A 219 -17.26 14.49 6.95
N PRO A 220 -18.05 13.83 7.81
CA PRO A 220 -18.65 12.55 7.49
C PRO A 220 -19.89 12.69 6.60
N GLU A 221 -20.28 11.59 5.98
CA GLU A 221 -21.60 11.41 5.38
C GLU A 221 -22.63 11.06 6.45
N GLY A 222 -23.38 12.06 6.94
CA GLY A 222 -24.44 11.89 7.93
C GLY A 222 -24.19 12.69 9.22
N GLU A 223 -25.27 13.12 9.88
CA GLU A 223 -25.21 13.94 11.10
C GLU A 223 -24.91 13.12 12.36
N ASP A 224 -25.15 11.80 12.31
CA ASP A 224 -24.93 10.81 13.37
C ASP A 224 -23.57 10.10 13.24
N SER A 225 -22.72 10.58 12.34
CA SER A 225 -21.49 9.90 11.93
C SER A 225 -20.25 10.73 12.25
N LEU A 226 -19.10 10.07 12.30
CA LEU A 226 -17.76 10.65 12.44
C LEU A 226 -16.82 9.92 11.49
N ALA A 227 -15.84 10.62 10.96
CA ALA A 227 -14.84 10.05 10.07
C ALA A 227 -13.47 10.67 10.32
N TRP A 228 -12.45 9.81 10.33
CA TRP A 228 -11.04 10.23 10.30
C TRP A 228 -10.31 9.50 9.19
N ILE A 229 -9.42 10.21 8.51
CA ILE A 229 -8.62 9.67 7.39
C ILE A 229 -7.13 9.81 7.67
N ALA A 230 -6.36 8.88 7.12
CA ALA A 230 -4.91 8.93 7.06
C ALA A 230 -4.46 8.56 5.64
N GLU A 231 -3.39 9.19 5.15
CA GLU A 231 -2.86 8.90 3.81
C GLU A 231 -2.48 7.42 3.68
N GLY A 232 -2.86 6.79 2.57
CA GLY A 232 -2.54 5.39 2.29
C GLY A 232 -3.33 4.37 3.11
N LYS A 233 -4.12 4.79 4.10
CA LYS A 233 -4.85 3.90 5.02
C LYS A 233 -6.36 3.96 4.82
N GLU A 234 -7.05 2.92 5.28
CA GLU A 234 -8.52 2.91 5.37
C GLU A 234 -9.00 3.92 6.42
N PRO A 235 -10.16 4.56 6.23
CA PRO A 235 -10.70 5.52 7.19
C PRO A 235 -11.19 4.83 8.47
N VAL A 236 -11.11 5.54 9.60
CA VAL A 236 -11.88 5.21 10.80
C VAL A 236 -13.24 5.89 10.67
N VAL A 237 -14.32 5.11 10.63
CA VAL A 237 -15.68 5.66 10.51
C VAL A 237 -16.50 5.19 11.70
N VAL A 238 -17.23 6.10 12.34
CA VAL A 238 -18.12 5.79 13.46
C VAL A 238 -19.53 6.26 13.11
N ARG A 239 -20.52 5.45 13.44
CA ARG A 239 -21.94 5.79 13.29
C ARG A 239 -22.68 5.48 14.58
N CYS A 240 -23.27 6.52 15.16
CA CYS A 240 -24.09 6.42 16.36
C CYS A 240 -25.55 6.11 16.00
N GLY A 241 -26.27 5.44 16.89
CA GLY A 241 -27.70 5.18 16.69
C GLY A 241 -27.97 4.08 15.67
N VAL A 242 -27.12 3.07 15.61
CA VAL A 242 -27.33 1.90 14.76
C VAL A 242 -28.21 0.86 15.45
N ALA A 243 -28.96 0.09 14.68
CA ALA A 243 -29.70 -1.05 15.19
C ALA A 243 -28.75 -2.13 15.71
N GLU A 244 -29.25 -2.97 16.61
CA GLU A 244 -28.50 -4.09 17.18
C GLU A 244 -27.94 -4.99 16.05
N PRO A 245 -26.66 -5.39 16.12
CA PRO A 245 -26.02 -6.21 15.09
C PRO A 245 -26.75 -7.54 14.87
N GLU A 246 -27.07 -7.86 13.62
CA GLU A 246 -27.83 -9.09 13.27
C GLU A 246 -27.10 -10.38 13.69
N ASN A 247 -25.77 -10.33 13.76
CA ASN A 247 -24.92 -11.46 14.12
C ASN A 247 -24.62 -11.56 15.63
N TYR A 248 -25.11 -10.62 16.45
CA TYR A 248 -24.93 -10.68 17.89
C TYR A 248 -25.99 -11.56 18.55
N ALA A 249 -25.54 -12.49 19.37
CA ALA A 249 -26.38 -13.45 20.07
C ALA A 249 -25.80 -13.83 21.43
N ALA A 250 -26.63 -14.40 22.30
CA ALA A 250 -26.19 -14.87 23.62
C ALA A 250 -25.01 -15.84 23.50
N GLY A 251 -23.94 -15.56 24.26
CA GLY A 251 -22.69 -16.34 24.22
C GLY A 251 -21.65 -15.81 23.21
N ALA A 252 -21.95 -14.75 22.47
CA ALA A 252 -20.96 -14.03 21.66
C ALA A 252 -19.80 -13.55 22.53
N GLN A 253 -18.59 -13.63 21.97
CA GLN A 253 -17.39 -13.10 22.62
C GLN A 253 -17.35 -11.58 22.43
N LEU A 254 -17.15 -10.87 23.55
CA LEU A 254 -16.99 -9.42 23.56
C LEU A 254 -15.57 -9.08 24.00
N SER A 255 -14.99 -8.08 23.35
CA SER A 255 -13.72 -7.47 23.75
C SER A 255 -14.01 -6.29 24.66
N GLN A 256 -13.62 -6.38 25.92
CA GLN A 256 -13.72 -5.25 26.85
C GLN A 256 -12.53 -4.31 26.59
N VAL A 257 -12.79 -3.08 26.16
CA VAL A 257 -11.78 -2.02 26.04
C VAL A 257 -12.24 -0.84 26.88
N ASN A 258 -11.45 -0.50 27.90
CA ASN A 258 -11.87 0.41 28.97
C ASN A 258 -13.24 -0.02 29.53
N ASP A 259 -14.21 0.89 29.61
CA ASP A 259 -15.56 0.62 30.11
C ASP A 259 -16.56 0.24 29.01
N ILE A 260 -16.10 -0.01 27.78
CA ILE A 260 -16.95 -0.36 26.63
C ILE A 260 -16.79 -1.84 26.25
N PRO A 261 -17.89 -2.63 26.27
CA PRO A 261 -17.92 -3.95 25.66
C PRO A 261 -18.11 -3.81 24.14
N TRP A 262 -17.16 -4.34 23.39
CA TRP A 262 -17.18 -4.33 21.93
C TRP A 262 -17.48 -5.70 21.33
N PHE A 263 -18.41 -5.74 20.39
CA PHE A 263 -18.69 -6.91 19.54
C PHE A 263 -18.08 -6.69 18.15
N GLU A 264 -17.22 -7.61 17.69
CA GLU A 264 -16.69 -7.58 16.32
C GLU A 264 -17.55 -8.44 15.39
N ASP A 265 -18.12 -7.81 14.35
CA ASP A 265 -18.73 -8.53 13.25
C ASP A 265 -17.65 -8.90 12.23
N THR A 266 -17.33 -10.20 12.17
CA THR A 266 -16.25 -10.75 11.35
C THR A 266 -16.65 -10.99 9.90
N THR A 267 -17.81 -10.48 9.45
CA THR A 267 -18.16 -10.46 8.03
C THR A 267 -17.24 -9.49 7.27
N LEU A 268 -16.08 -10.00 6.86
CA LEU A 268 -15.17 -9.29 5.98
C LEU A 268 -15.88 -9.06 4.64
N ALA A 269 -16.10 -7.80 4.28
CA ALA A 269 -16.39 -7.47 2.90
C ALA A 269 -15.15 -7.79 2.05
N ASN A 270 -15.34 -8.37 0.86
CA ASN A 270 -14.22 -8.73 -0.01
C ASN A 270 -13.36 -7.48 -0.30
N GLY A 271 -12.07 -7.57 -0.02
CA GLY A 271 -11.09 -6.54 -0.40
C GLY A 271 -10.89 -5.39 0.60
N THR A 272 -11.57 -5.37 1.75
CA THR A 272 -11.26 -4.44 2.86
C THR A 272 -10.48 -5.15 3.97
N THR A 273 -9.61 -4.40 4.64
CA THR A 273 -8.91 -4.82 5.86
C THR A 273 -9.56 -4.23 7.11
N SER A 274 -10.72 -3.59 6.99
CA SER A 274 -11.43 -3.02 8.14
C SER A 274 -12.46 -4.00 8.65
N SER A 275 -12.58 -4.11 9.98
CA SER A 275 -13.66 -4.85 10.63
C SER A 275 -14.70 -3.90 11.20
N THR A 276 -15.95 -4.39 11.29
CA THR A 276 -17.06 -3.62 11.89
C THR A 276 -17.21 -4.02 13.35
N TRP A 277 -17.12 -3.04 14.22
CA TRP A 277 -17.21 -3.19 15.67
C TRP A 277 -18.45 -2.47 16.19
N TYR A 278 -19.14 -3.04 17.17
CA TYR A 278 -20.29 -2.46 17.82
C TYR A 278 -19.98 -2.25 19.30
N ALA A 279 -19.99 -0.99 19.74
CA ALA A 279 -19.94 -0.63 21.15
C ALA A 279 -21.35 -0.79 21.75
N LEU A 280 -21.45 -1.70 22.72
CA LEU A 280 -22.70 -2.05 23.38
C LEU A 280 -22.75 -1.47 24.80
N GLY A 281 -23.90 -1.58 25.47
CA GLY A 281 -24.04 -1.21 26.89
C GLY A 281 -24.18 0.29 27.17
N ARG A 282 -24.47 1.09 26.14
CA ARG A 282 -24.85 2.50 26.25
C ARG A 282 -26.32 2.70 25.92
N VAL A 283 -26.83 3.91 26.14
CA VAL A 283 -28.23 4.27 25.82
C VAL A 283 -28.58 3.96 24.36
N THR A 284 -27.62 4.16 23.44
CA THR A 284 -27.71 3.84 22.02
C THR A 284 -26.46 3.08 21.56
N ASP A 285 -26.61 2.21 20.56
CA ASP A 285 -25.50 1.41 20.04
C ASP A 285 -24.70 2.23 19.02
N VAL A 286 -23.37 2.07 19.05
CA VAL A 286 -22.44 2.78 18.16
C VAL A 286 -21.66 1.75 17.36
N ALA A 287 -21.69 1.87 16.03
CA ALA A 287 -20.82 1.08 15.16
C ALA A 287 -19.55 1.85 14.80
N ALA A 288 -18.43 1.14 14.67
CA ALA A 288 -17.15 1.65 14.22
C ALA A 288 -16.57 0.72 13.14
N SER A 289 -16.12 1.29 12.03
CA SER A 289 -15.29 0.60 11.04
C SER A 289 -13.85 0.96 11.35
N LEU A 290 -13.06 -0.06 11.72
CA LEU A 290 -11.70 0.11 12.23
C LEU A 290 -10.70 -0.64 11.33
N PRO A 291 -9.66 0.03 10.81
CA PRO A 291 -8.55 -0.62 10.09
C PRO A 291 -7.75 -1.55 11.02
N GLN A 292 -7.31 -2.72 10.53
CA GLN A 292 -6.59 -3.71 11.37
C GLN A 292 -5.30 -3.18 12.02
N SER A 293 -4.52 -2.38 11.30
CA SER A 293 -3.20 -1.92 11.76
C SER A 293 -3.27 -0.91 12.92
N GLU A 294 -4.36 -0.14 12.98
CA GLU A 294 -4.51 1.01 13.90
C GLU A 294 -5.66 0.82 14.89
N GLY A 295 -6.33 -0.34 14.82
CA GLY A 295 -7.51 -0.65 15.61
C GLY A 295 -7.30 -0.47 17.11
N ASN A 296 -6.10 -0.73 17.64
CA ASN A 296 -5.85 -0.68 19.09
C ASN A 296 -5.88 0.74 19.68
N GLU A 297 -5.23 1.72 19.03
CA GLU A 297 -5.26 3.10 19.52
C GLU A 297 -6.64 3.71 19.29
N ALA A 298 -7.16 3.57 18.06
CA ALA A 298 -8.46 4.11 17.69
C ALA A 298 -9.59 3.55 18.58
N VAL A 299 -9.66 2.23 18.81
CA VAL A 299 -10.69 1.63 19.67
C VAL A 299 -10.55 2.08 21.12
N THR A 300 -9.33 2.29 21.62
CA THR A 300 -9.09 2.78 23.00
C THR A 300 -9.58 4.21 23.17
N ASN A 301 -9.25 5.10 22.23
CA ASN A 301 -9.66 6.50 22.25
C ASN A 301 -11.17 6.64 22.03
N LEU A 302 -11.74 5.86 21.10
CA LEU A 302 -13.19 5.78 20.90
C LEU A 302 -13.92 5.27 22.13
N SER A 303 -13.37 4.26 22.83
CA SER A 303 -13.99 3.75 24.06
C SER A 303 -14.09 4.82 25.14
N THR A 304 -13.04 5.64 25.26
CA THR A 304 -13.00 6.77 26.20
C THR A 304 -14.04 7.82 25.83
N LEU A 305 -14.06 8.25 24.56
CA LEU A 305 -15.02 9.21 24.04
C LEU A 305 -16.47 8.75 24.29
N ILE A 306 -16.78 7.50 23.93
CA ILE A 306 -18.13 6.92 24.10
C ILE A 306 -18.52 6.88 25.59
N ALA A 307 -17.61 6.50 26.48
CA ALA A 307 -17.90 6.43 27.92
C ALA A 307 -18.13 7.82 28.54
N GLU A 308 -17.46 8.86 28.05
CA GLU A 308 -17.62 10.23 28.55
C GLU A 308 -18.91 10.91 28.04
N THR A 309 -19.38 10.54 26.84
CA THR A 309 -20.49 11.24 26.18
C THR A 309 -21.81 10.48 26.24
N LEU A 310 -21.78 9.15 26.22
CA LEU A 310 -22.98 8.30 26.18
C LEU A 310 -23.22 7.66 27.55
N PRO A 311 -24.38 7.89 28.20
CA PRO A 311 -24.70 7.23 29.46
C PRO A 311 -24.79 5.71 29.33
N GLU A 312 -24.51 5.01 30.43
CA GLU A 312 -24.71 3.56 30.53
C GLU A 312 -26.20 3.20 30.58
N ARG A 313 -26.54 2.02 30.06
CA ARG A 313 -27.92 1.47 30.08
C ARG A 313 -28.20 0.65 31.34
#